data_AF-A0A7W0YAB2-F1
#
_entry.id   AF-A0A7W0YAB2-F1
#
_cell.length_a   1.000
_cell.length_b   1.000
_cell.length_c   1.000
_cell.angle_alpha   90.00
_cell.angle_beta   90.00
_cell.angle_gamma   90.00
#
_symmetry.space_group_name_H-M   'P 1'
#
loop_
_entity.id
_entity.type
_entity.pdbx_description
1 polymer ?
#
loop_
_entity_poly.entity_id
_entity_poly.type
_entity_poly.pdbx_seq_one_letter_code
_entity_poly.pdbx_strand_id
1 'polypeptide(L)'
;MRSFLSVLSIIPLSLTLLGCDVELASPEGPSIDDYILSLPYLPVEPANVDAGDRSAEQREGDYQCTTQNLKETRQYDRIVAYAANSDSLYPGALVSADSVYTGLFTQIVLPRSPATISVSLENLAGTKQATIANPSLSSYREALSGILDSEVTGSTAANLYSEIEEVVSEQQLNLALGVQASWGL
;
A
#
# COMPACT_ATOMS: atom_id res chain seq x y z
N MET A 1 -49.12 -73.40 19.72
CA MET A 1 -48.49 -72.52 20.74
C MET A 1 -47.72 -71.45 19.98
N ARG A 2 -48.33 -70.31 19.62
CA ARG A 2 -48.35 -69.05 20.39
C ARG A 2 -46.99 -68.71 21.01
N SER A 3 -46.23 -67.81 20.39
CA SER A 3 -45.80 -66.59 21.07
C SER A 3 -45.43 -65.50 20.08
N PHE A 4 -46.09 -64.36 20.24
CA PHE A 4 -45.84 -63.06 19.63
C PHE A 4 -44.61 -62.41 20.27
N LEU A 5 -43.77 -61.72 19.49
CA LEU A 5 -43.04 -60.55 19.97
C LEU A 5 -42.76 -59.60 18.79
N SER A 6 -42.91 -58.32 19.11
CA SER A 6 -43.11 -57.17 18.25
C SER A 6 -42.01 -56.14 18.56
N VAL A 7 -41.79 -55.20 17.62
CA VAL A 7 -41.07 -53.92 17.79
C VAL A 7 -39.53 -54.08 17.83
N LEU A 8 -38.68 -53.36 17.07
CA LEU A 8 -38.60 -51.92 16.81
C LEU A 8 -37.75 -51.67 15.54
N SER A 9 -38.27 -50.90 14.59
CA SER A 9 -37.54 -50.40 13.41
C SER A 9 -36.65 -49.22 13.82
N ILE A 10 -35.34 -49.33 13.62
CA ILE A 10 -34.37 -48.26 13.88
C ILE A 10 -34.12 -47.52 12.57
N ILE A 11 -34.63 -46.30 12.48
CA ILE A 11 -34.37 -45.34 11.39
C ILE A 11 -33.06 -44.61 11.73
N PRO A 12 -32.03 -44.62 10.88
CA PRO A 12 -30.86 -43.77 11.09
C PRO A 12 -31.20 -42.33 10.67
N LEU A 13 -31.18 -41.42 11.66
CA LEU A 13 -31.28 -39.98 11.46
C LEU A 13 -29.96 -39.46 10.90
N SER A 14 -29.88 -39.32 9.58
CA SER A 14 -28.76 -38.64 8.91
C SER A 14 -28.75 -37.17 9.28
N LEU A 15 -27.88 -36.79 10.22
CA LEU A 15 -27.57 -35.42 10.58
C LEU A 15 -26.66 -34.82 9.50
N THR A 16 -27.25 -34.17 8.50
CA THR A 16 -26.52 -33.35 7.53
C THR A 16 -26.05 -32.07 8.23
N LEU A 17 -24.79 -32.05 8.67
CA LEU A 17 -24.09 -30.83 9.02
C LEU A 17 -23.94 -29.98 7.76
N LEU A 18 -24.72 -28.91 7.66
CA LEU A 18 -24.38 -27.75 6.83
C LEU A 18 -23.06 -27.19 7.37
N GLY A 19 -21.96 -27.49 6.69
CA GLY A 19 -20.72 -26.75 6.83
C GLY A 19 -20.92 -25.35 6.25
N CYS A 20 -21.29 -24.40 7.09
CA CYS A 20 -20.85 -23.03 6.87
C CYS A 20 -19.36 -23.01 7.16
N ASP A 21 -18.55 -22.77 6.14
CA ASP A 21 -17.16 -22.35 6.30
C ASP A 21 -17.14 -21.06 7.13
N VAL A 22 -17.07 -21.22 8.46
CA VAL A 22 -16.70 -20.13 9.36
C VAL A 22 -15.20 -19.99 9.18
N GLU A 23 -14.82 -19.02 8.35
CA GLU A 23 -13.48 -18.44 8.35
C GLU A 23 -13.09 -18.20 9.80
N LEU A 24 -12.04 -18.88 10.26
CA LEU A 24 -11.58 -18.86 11.64
C LEU A 24 -11.11 -17.44 11.99
N ALA A 25 -12.05 -16.56 12.34
CA ALA A 25 -11.77 -15.29 12.96
C ALA A 25 -11.00 -15.59 14.26
N SER A 26 -9.77 -15.07 14.36
CA SER A 26 -9.01 -15.22 15.61
C SER A 26 -9.80 -14.58 16.75
N PRO A 27 -9.79 -15.18 17.95
CA PRO A 27 -10.54 -14.66 19.09
C PRO A 27 -10.09 -13.26 19.50
N GLU A 28 -8.89 -12.82 19.08
CA GLU A 28 -8.35 -11.49 19.34
C GLU A 28 -8.82 -10.42 18.34
N GLY A 29 -9.44 -10.79 17.20
CA GLY A 29 -9.83 -9.86 16.13
C GLY A 29 -10.53 -8.57 16.62
N PRO A 30 -11.63 -8.68 17.39
CA PRO A 30 -12.33 -7.50 17.91
C PRO A 30 -11.46 -6.59 18.79
N SER A 31 -10.54 -7.16 19.57
CA SER A 31 -9.64 -6.37 20.43
C SER A 31 -8.56 -5.63 19.65
N ILE A 32 -8.12 -6.20 18.52
CA ILE A 32 -7.18 -5.55 17.60
C ILE A 32 -7.88 -4.38 16.90
N ASP A 33 -9.11 -4.58 16.44
CA ASP A 33 -9.91 -3.53 15.80
C ASP A 33 -10.15 -2.36 16.77
N ASP A 34 -10.59 -2.64 17.99
CA ASP A 34 -10.78 -1.63 19.04
C ASP A 34 -9.48 -0.87 19.33
N TYR A 35 -8.34 -1.59 19.39
CA TYR A 35 -7.03 -0.96 19.56
C TYR A 35 -6.68 -0.03 18.40
N ILE A 36 -6.79 -0.49 17.15
CA ILE A 36 -6.48 0.31 15.95
C ILE A 36 -7.37 1.56 15.90
N LEU A 37 -8.66 1.43 16.19
CA LEU A 37 -9.61 2.55 16.21
C LEU A 37 -9.35 3.54 17.36
N SER A 38 -8.71 3.10 18.45
CA SER A 38 -8.32 3.96 19.56
C SER A 38 -7.04 4.78 19.29
N LEU A 39 -6.27 4.42 18.25
CA LEU A 39 -5.02 5.11 17.94
C LEU A 39 -5.29 6.53 17.44
N PRO A 40 -4.47 7.52 17.86
CA PRO A 40 -4.56 8.86 17.31
C PRO A 40 -4.16 8.86 15.83
N TYR A 41 -4.87 9.65 15.03
CA TYR A 41 -4.47 9.92 13.65
C TYR A 41 -3.14 10.67 13.61
N LEU A 42 -2.34 10.37 12.58
CA LEU A 42 -1.15 11.14 12.28
C LEU A 42 -1.58 12.56 11.89
N PRO A 43 -1.11 13.61 12.58
CA PRO A 43 -1.45 14.98 12.23
C PRO A 43 -0.81 15.36 10.90
N VAL A 44 -1.64 15.74 9.92
CA VAL A 44 -1.19 16.21 8.61
C VAL A 44 -1.64 17.65 8.45
N GLU A 45 -0.70 18.55 8.18
CA GLU A 45 -1.03 19.93 7.83
C GLU A 45 -1.70 19.97 6.44
N PRO A 46 -2.71 20.83 6.23
CA PRO A 46 -3.31 20.99 4.91
C PRO A 46 -2.30 21.56 3.92
N ALA A 47 -2.43 21.19 2.65
CA ALA A 47 -1.61 21.77 1.60
C ALA A 47 -1.81 23.30 1.54
N ASN A 48 -0.72 24.05 1.55
CA ASN A 48 -0.75 25.51 1.60
C ASN A 48 0.55 26.10 1.06
N VAL A 49 0.47 27.29 0.44
CA VAL A 49 1.63 28.10 0.05
C VAL A 49 1.46 29.47 0.71
N ASP A 50 2.37 29.81 1.61
CA ASP A 50 2.46 31.12 2.25
C ASP A 50 3.62 31.90 1.66
N ALA A 51 3.31 33.02 1.02
CA ALA A 51 4.27 33.87 0.36
C ALA A 51 4.61 35.07 1.25
N GLY A 52 5.88 35.16 1.66
CA GLY A 52 6.39 36.31 2.41
C GLY A 52 6.48 37.57 1.56
N ASP A 53 6.92 38.66 2.19
CA ASP A 53 7.11 39.92 1.49
C ASP A 53 8.18 39.81 0.39
N ARG A 54 7.88 40.42 -0.75
CA ARG A 54 8.84 40.53 -1.86
C ARG A 54 9.87 41.62 -1.54
N SER A 55 11.14 41.33 -1.78
CA SER A 55 12.21 42.30 -1.63
C SER A 55 12.04 43.47 -2.60
N ALA A 56 12.57 44.63 -2.23
CA ALA A 56 12.75 45.72 -3.20
C ALA A 56 13.60 45.24 -4.39
N GLU A 57 13.40 45.87 -5.55
CA GLU A 57 14.18 45.60 -6.75
C GLU A 57 15.66 45.89 -6.50
N GLN A 58 16.51 44.89 -6.73
CA GLN A 58 17.95 45.04 -6.71
C GLN A 58 18.49 44.95 -8.13
N ARG A 59 19.33 45.91 -8.52
CA ARG A 59 19.96 45.92 -9.83
C ARG A 59 21.32 45.25 -9.75
N GLU A 60 21.53 44.24 -10.59
CA GLU A 60 22.80 43.54 -10.73
C GLU A 60 23.19 43.56 -12.23
N GLY A 61 24.10 44.48 -12.58
CA GLY A 61 24.42 44.77 -13.98
C GLY A 61 23.21 45.29 -14.76
N ASP A 62 22.86 44.59 -15.84
CA ASP A 62 21.70 44.88 -16.68
C ASP A 62 20.40 44.24 -16.17
N TYR A 63 20.46 43.44 -15.10
CA TYR A 63 19.32 42.70 -14.55
C TYR A 63 18.68 43.43 -13.37
N GLN A 64 17.38 43.20 -13.19
CA GLN A 64 16.63 43.57 -11.99
C GLN A 64 16.11 42.30 -11.32
N CYS A 65 16.55 42.07 -10.09
CA CYS A 65 16.27 40.88 -9.31
C CYS A 65 15.39 41.23 -8.12
N THR A 66 14.48 40.33 -7.76
CA THR A 66 13.71 40.39 -6.51
C THR A 66 13.68 39.01 -5.89
N THR A 67 13.72 38.95 -4.57
CA THR A 67 13.62 37.69 -3.81
C THR A 67 12.30 37.67 -3.05
N GLN A 68 11.66 36.51 -2.98
CA GLN A 68 10.49 36.29 -2.15
C GLN A 68 10.64 34.96 -1.42
N ASN A 69 10.48 34.98 -0.10
CA ASN A 69 10.48 33.73 0.68
C ASN A 69 9.12 33.05 0.54
N LEU A 70 9.13 31.74 0.34
CA LEU A 70 7.93 30.91 0.25
C LEU A 70 7.99 29.83 1.32
N LYS A 71 6.86 29.59 1.99
CA LYS A 71 6.66 28.43 2.85
C LYS A 71 5.56 27.58 2.23
N GLU A 72 5.91 26.37 1.83
CA GLU A 72 4.99 25.46 1.15
C GLU A 72 4.81 24.16 1.94
N THR A 73 3.55 23.72 2.04
CA THR A 73 3.13 22.43 2.55
C THR A 73 2.42 21.68 1.41
N ARG A 74 2.89 20.48 1.07
CA ARG A 74 2.25 19.59 0.08
C ARG A 74 1.76 18.31 0.71
N GLN A 75 0.78 17.69 0.06
CA GLN A 75 0.29 16.34 0.36
C GLN A 75 0.55 15.46 -0.86
N TYR A 76 1.04 14.24 -0.61
CA TYR A 76 1.37 13.30 -1.68
C TYR A 76 0.43 12.11 -1.63
N ASP A 77 -0.25 11.86 -2.74
CA ASP A 77 -1.02 10.63 -2.93
C ASP A 77 -0.15 9.48 -3.46
N ARG A 78 1.05 9.81 -3.94
CA ARG A 78 2.00 8.88 -4.55
C ARG A 78 3.33 9.02 -3.86
N ILE A 79 3.79 7.93 -3.27
CA ILE A 79 5.09 7.89 -2.64
C ILE A 79 6.08 7.24 -3.63
N VAL A 80 7.23 7.88 -3.80
CA VAL A 80 8.32 7.34 -4.61
C VAL A 80 8.98 6.19 -3.85
N ALA A 81 8.98 5.00 -4.44
CA ALA A 81 9.67 3.84 -3.90
C ALA A 81 11.13 3.82 -4.39
N TYR A 82 12.09 4.15 -3.52
CA TYR A 82 13.50 4.00 -3.80
C TYR A 82 13.99 2.56 -3.61
N ALA A 83 15.10 2.22 -4.28
CA ALA A 83 15.81 0.95 -4.09
C ALA A 83 16.19 0.71 -2.61
N ALA A 84 16.50 1.77 -1.85
CA ALA A 84 16.78 1.65 -0.42
C ALA A 84 15.59 1.12 0.41
N ASN A 85 14.36 1.27 -0.10
CA ASN A 85 13.13 0.80 0.55
C ASN A 85 12.49 -0.39 -0.18
N SER A 86 13.14 -0.94 -1.23
CA SER A 86 12.53 -1.97 -2.08
C SER A 86 12.28 -3.30 -1.36
N ASP A 87 12.89 -3.48 -0.19
CA ASP A 87 12.69 -4.66 0.65
C ASP A 87 11.60 -4.44 1.72
N SER A 88 11.23 -3.20 2.00
CA SER A 88 10.17 -2.85 2.96
C SER A 88 8.79 -2.75 2.32
N LEU A 89 8.73 -2.48 1.01
CA LEU A 89 7.48 -2.20 0.29
C LEU A 89 7.06 -3.33 -0.65
N TYR A 90 5.88 -3.88 -0.39
CA TYR A 90 5.14 -4.74 -1.30
C TYR A 90 3.63 -4.57 -1.06
N PRO A 91 2.76 -4.89 -2.03
CA PRO A 91 1.31 -4.83 -1.83
C PRO A 91 0.86 -5.64 -0.61
N GLY A 92 0.25 -4.96 0.36
CA GLY A 92 -0.17 -5.54 1.63
C GLY A 92 0.85 -5.48 2.77
N ALA A 93 2.04 -4.89 2.56
CA ALA A 93 2.98 -4.59 3.64
C ALA A 93 2.35 -3.62 4.66
N LEU A 94 2.65 -3.82 5.95
CA LEU A 94 2.32 -2.86 7.00
C LEU A 94 3.56 -2.01 7.28
N VAL A 95 3.39 -0.70 7.30
CA VAL A 95 4.48 0.26 7.54
C VAL A 95 4.07 1.23 8.65
N SER A 96 5.06 1.68 9.41
CA SER A 96 4.82 2.67 10.46
C SER A 96 4.54 4.05 9.85
N ALA A 97 3.52 4.75 10.37
CA ALA A 97 3.05 6.01 9.81
C ALA A 97 4.06 7.16 9.95
N ASP A 98 4.81 7.19 11.05
CA ASP A 98 5.87 8.17 11.31
C ASP A 98 7.04 8.05 10.32
N SER A 99 7.31 6.83 9.85
CA SER A 99 8.40 6.56 8.92
C SER A 99 8.19 7.23 7.55
N VAL A 100 6.94 7.58 7.21
CA VAL A 100 6.55 8.31 5.99
C VAL A 100 7.22 9.68 5.90
N TYR A 101 7.38 10.41 7.02
CA TYR A 101 8.01 11.74 7.00
C TYR A 101 9.46 11.72 6.56
N THR A 102 10.15 10.62 6.85
CA THR A 102 11.58 10.47 6.52
C THR A 102 11.80 9.88 5.14
N GLY A 103 10.74 9.30 4.53
CA GLY A 103 10.85 8.51 3.31
C GLY A 103 11.57 7.17 3.50
N LEU A 104 11.94 6.79 4.73
CA LEU A 104 12.51 5.48 5.07
C LEU A 104 11.44 4.63 5.72
N PHE A 105 10.86 3.70 4.97
CA PHE A 105 9.71 2.93 5.44
C PHE A 105 10.12 1.82 6.39
N THR A 106 9.66 1.93 7.64
CA THR A 106 9.84 0.90 8.66
C THR A 106 8.69 -0.09 8.58
N GLN A 107 9.00 -1.32 8.20
CA GLN A 107 8.00 -2.39 8.11
C GLN A 107 7.61 -2.92 9.49
N ILE A 108 6.31 -3.15 9.68
CA ILE A 108 5.75 -3.81 10.86
C ILE A 108 5.55 -5.29 10.51
N VAL A 109 6.41 -6.15 11.06
CA VAL A 109 6.40 -7.59 10.78
C VAL A 109 5.58 -8.31 11.84
N LEU A 110 4.41 -8.81 11.44
CA LEU A 110 3.49 -9.60 12.25
C LEU A 110 2.95 -10.78 11.42
N PRO A 111 2.51 -11.89 12.03
CA PRO A 111 1.77 -12.93 11.31
C PRO A 111 0.56 -12.34 10.59
N ARG A 112 0.35 -12.74 9.33
CA ARG A 112 -0.68 -12.18 8.46
C ARG A 112 -1.65 -13.27 8.02
N SER A 113 -2.92 -12.92 7.93
CA SER A 113 -3.91 -13.73 7.22
C SER A 113 -3.60 -13.78 5.72
N PRO A 114 -4.13 -14.76 4.98
CA PRO A 114 -3.96 -14.83 3.54
C PRO A 114 -4.38 -13.54 2.84
N ALA A 115 -3.61 -13.12 1.83
CA ALA A 115 -3.90 -11.94 1.03
C ALA A 115 -4.05 -12.31 -0.45
N THR A 116 -4.96 -11.66 -1.14
CA THR A 116 -5.13 -11.83 -2.60
C THR A 116 -4.53 -10.63 -3.31
N ILE A 117 -3.65 -10.89 -4.26
CA ILE A 117 -3.06 -9.88 -5.15
C ILE A 117 -3.67 -9.99 -6.53
N SER A 118 -3.80 -8.86 -7.20
CA SER A 118 -4.21 -8.78 -8.60
C SER A 118 -3.29 -7.83 -9.37
N VAL A 119 -3.10 -8.12 -10.65
CA VAL A 119 -2.22 -7.36 -11.54
C VAL A 119 -3.02 -6.88 -12.75
N SER A 120 -3.00 -5.58 -13.01
CA SER A 120 -3.77 -4.95 -14.07
C SER A 120 -3.05 -4.93 -15.42
N LEU A 121 -2.45 -6.05 -15.83
CA LEU A 121 -1.80 -6.18 -17.15
C LEU A 121 -2.82 -6.63 -18.21
N GLU A 122 -2.97 -5.90 -19.31
CA GLU A 122 -3.98 -6.23 -20.34
C GLU A 122 -3.56 -7.45 -21.19
N ASN A 123 -2.31 -7.49 -21.63
CA ASN A 123 -1.77 -8.45 -22.60
C ASN A 123 -1.13 -9.70 -21.98
N LEU A 124 -1.74 -10.23 -20.93
CA LEU A 124 -1.29 -11.44 -20.25
C LEU A 124 -2.39 -12.50 -20.35
N ALA A 125 -2.06 -13.68 -20.85
CA ALA A 125 -2.96 -14.82 -20.88
C ALA A 125 -3.19 -15.37 -19.45
N GLY A 126 -4.31 -16.08 -19.25
CA GLY A 126 -4.59 -16.75 -17.98
C GLY A 126 -5.10 -15.83 -16.85
N THR A 127 -4.86 -16.26 -15.61
CA THR A 127 -5.39 -15.63 -14.40
C THR A 127 -4.43 -14.56 -13.88
N LYS A 128 -4.94 -13.33 -13.69
CA LYS A 128 -4.15 -12.15 -13.29
C LYS A 128 -4.20 -11.89 -11.78
N GLN A 129 -4.48 -12.92 -10.99
CA GLN A 129 -4.64 -12.84 -9.55
C GLN A 129 -4.04 -14.08 -8.88
N ALA A 130 -3.53 -13.91 -7.67
CA ALA A 130 -3.01 -15.01 -6.87
C ALA A 130 -3.33 -14.78 -5.39
N THR A 131 -3.59 -15.86 -4.66
CA THR A 131 -3.79 -15.82 -3.20
C THR A 131 -2.52 -16.33 -2.52
N ILE A 132 -2.00 -15.53 -1.61
CA ILE A 132 -0.79 -15.79 -0.84
C ILE A 132 -1.21 -16.18 0.58
N ALA A 133 -0.96 -17.42 0.98
CA ALA A 133 -1.36 -17.93 2.30
C ALA A 133 -0.64 -17.21 3.46
N ASN A 134 0.66 -16.95 3.32
CA ASN A 134 1.47 -16.22 4.29
C ASN A 134 2.15 -15.02 3.61
N PRO A 135 1.53 -13.83 3.65
CA PRO A 135 2.08 -12.63 3.02
C PRO A 135 3.46 -12.22 3.55
N SER A 136 4.45 -12.20 2.65
CA SER A 136 5.80 -11.70 2.86
C SER A 136 6.34 -11.17 1.54
N LEU A 137 7.44 -10.41 1.57
CA LEU A 137 8.09 -9.94 0.34
C LEU A 137 8.44 -11.11 -0.61
N SER A 138 8.95 -12.22 -0.05
CA SER A 138 9.35 -13.39 -0.82
C SER A 138 8.13 -14.05 -1.50
N SER A 139 7.08 -14.31 -0.73
CA SER A 139 5.87 -14.96 -1.26
C SER A 139 5.12 -14.06 -2.25
N TYR A 140 5.20 -12.74 -2.09
CA TYR A 140 4.72 -11.79 -3.09
C TYR A 140 5.51 -11.87 -4.41
N ARG A 141 6.85 -11.83 -4.34
CA ARG A 141 7.71 -11.92 -5.55
C ARG A 141 7.51 -13.24 -6.29
N GLU A 142 7.32 -14.33 -5.55
CA GLU A 142 7.01 -15.65 -6.11
C GLU A 142 5.63 -15.67 -6.79
N ALA A 143 4.59 -15.17 -6.13
CA ALA A 143 3.24 -15.09 -6.69
C ALA A 143 3.20 -14.18 -7.94
N LEU A 144 3.90 -13.05 -7.92
CA LEU A 144 4.02 -12.15 -9.07
C LEU A 144 4.74 -12.83 -10.23
N SER A 145 5.86 -13.53 -9.96
CA SER A 145 6.59 -14.27 -10.98
C SER A 145 5.69 -15.33 -11.64
N GLY A 146 4.93 -16.08 -10.84
CA GLY A 146 3.97 -17.06 -11.35
C GLY A 146 2.85 -16.45 -12.21
N ILE A 147 2.40 -15.24 -11.90
CA ILE A 147 1.46 -14.50 -12.78
C ILE A 147 2.16 -14.15 -14.10
N LEU A 148 3.35 -13.55 -14.03
CA LEU A 148 4.11 -13.04 -15.18
C LEU A 148 4.71 -14.13 -16.08
N ASP A 149 4.84 -15.37 -15.60
CA ASP A 149 5.26 -16.53 -16.38
C ASP A 149 4.21 -16.94 -17.44
N SER A 150 3.01 -16.36 -17.37
CA SER A 150 1.97 -16.58 -18.38
C SER A 150 2.36 -15.97 -19.74
N GLU A 151 1.83 -16.55 -20.82
CA GLU A 151 2.13 -16.10 -22.17
C GLU A 151 1.74 -14.62 -22.38
N VAL A 152 2.70 -13.84 -22.88
CA VAL A 152 2.52 -12.43 -23.23
C VAL A 152 1.89 -12.38 -24.62
N THR A 153 0.65 -11.89 -24.70
CA THR A 153 -0.15 -11.89 -25.94
C THR A 153 0.01 -10.61 -26.77
N GLY A 154 0.82 -9.66 -26.31
CA GLY A 154 1.06 -8.39 -26.97
C GLY A 154 1.88 -7.42 -26.12
N SER A 155 2.17 -6.24 -26.66
CA SER A 155 2.92 -5.19 -25.96
C SER A 155 2.00 -4.35 -25.08
N THR A 156 2.38 -4.14 -23.82
CA THR A 156 1.70 -3.21 -22.91
C THR A 156 2.45 -1.88 -22.88
N ALA A 157 1.79 -0.79 -23.28
CA ALA A 157 2.37 0.54 -23.21
C ALA A 157 2.59 0.97 -21.75
N ALA A 158 3.65 1.73 -21.49
CA ALA A 158 3.88 2.30 -20.17
C ALA A 158 2.84 3.38 -19.85
N ASN A 159 2.34 3.38 -18.62
CA ASN A 159 1.57 4.49 -18.09
C ASN A 159 2.55 5.59 -17.65
N LEU A 160 2.66 6.66 -18.45
CA LEU A 160 3.60 7.75 -18.23
C LEU A 160 2.99 8.82 -17.33
N TYR A 161 3.71 9.13 -16.24
CA TYR A 161 3.45 10.28 -15.39
C TYR A 161 4.65 11.21 -15.48
N SER A 162 4.41 12.49 -15.78
CA SER A 162 5.44 13.52 -15.92
C SER A 162 4.97 14.80 -15.24
N GLU A 163 5.84 15.36 -14.42
CA GLU A 163 5.66 16.65 -13.78
C GLU A 163 6.92 17.48 -14.04
N ILE A 164 6.74 18.75 -14.40
CA ILE A 164 7.84 19.68 -14.68
C ILE A 164 7.65 20.85 -13.74
N GLU A 165 8.63 21.08 -12.87
CA GLU A 165 8.64 22.18 -11.93
C GLU A 165 9.95 22.97 -12.04
N GLU A 166 9.85 24.29 -11.92
CA GLU A 166 11.02 25.16 -11.81
C GLU A 166 11.54 25.11 -10.37
N VAL A 167 12.80 24.73 -10.23
CA VAL A 167 13.45 24.51 -8.93
C VAL A 167 14.31 25.72 -8.59
N VAL A 168 13.96 26.41 -7.50
CA VAL A 168 14.73 27.56 -7.00
C VAL A 168 15.52 27.26 -5.72
N SER A 169 15.27 26.12 -5.06
CA SER A 169 16.03 25.67 -3.89
C SER A 169 16.05 24.14 -3.78
N GLU A 170 17.04 23.59 -3.06
CA GLU A 170 17.12 22.17 -2.76
C GLU A 170 15.90 21.68 -1.95
N GLN A 171 15.43 22.49 -1.01
CA GLN A 171 14.25 22.15 -0.21
C GLN A 171 12.98 22.09 -1.08
N GLN A 172 12.85 22.98 -2.07
CA GLN A 172 11.75 22.92 -3.01
C GLN A 172 11.87 21.70 -3.94
N LEU A 173 13.09 21.33 -4.38
CA LEU A 173 13.28 20.10 -5.15
C LEU A 173 12.83 18.86 -4.36
N ASN A 174 13.16 18.79 -3.07
CA ASN A 174 12.72 17.71 -2.18
C ASN A 174 11.19 17.62 -2.14
N LEU A 175 10.55 18.78 -2.01
CA LEU A 175 9.10 18.87 -1.98
C LEU A 175 8.49 18.54 -3.36
N ALA A 176 9.09 18.96 -4.46
CA ALA A 176 8.62 18.63 -5.80
C ALA A 176 8.66 17.11 -6.05
N LEU A 177 9.75 16.47 -5.61
CA LEU A 177 9.96 15.03 -5.78
C LEU A 177 9.25 14.17 -4.71
N GLY A 178 8.74 14.79 -3.64
CA GLY A 178 8.11 14.09 -2.51
C GLY A 178 9.09 13.25 -1.69
N VAL A 179 10.37 13.62 -1.70
CA VAL A 179 11.49 12.83 -1.17
C VAL A 179 12.61 13.74 -0.69
N GLN A 180 13.53 13.24 0.14
CA GLN A 180 14.77 13.98 0.42
C GLN A 180 15.70 13.89 -0.81
N ALA A 181 16.17 15.01 -1.37
CA ALA A 181 17.06 15.02 -2.56
C ALA A 181 18.39 14.32 -2.32
N SER A 182 18.80 14.12 -1.06
CA SER A 182 19.98 13.32 -0.72
C SER A 182 19.94 11.88 -1.24
N TRP A 183 18.78 11.41 -1.74
CA TRP A 183 18.59 10.07 -2.31
C TRP A 183 18.53 10.06 -3.84
N GLY A 184 18.47 11.23 -4.50
CA GLY A 184 18.31 11.37 -5.95
C GLY A 184 19.55 11.86 -6.70
N LEU A 185 20.63 12.19 -5.98
CA LEU A 185 21.90 12.73 -6.51
C LEU A 185 23.11 11.92 -6.03
#